data_AF-A0A2N1TU98-F1
#
_entry.id   AF-A0A2N1TU98-F1
#
_cell.length_a   1.000
_cell.length_b   1.000
_cell.length_c   1.000
_cell.angle_alpha   90.00
_cell.angle_beta   90.00
_cell.angle_gamma   90.00
#
_symmetry.space_group_name_H-M   'P 1'
#
loop_
_entity.id
_entity.type
_entity.pdbx_description
1 polymer ?
#
loop_
_entity_poly.entity_id
_entity_poly.type
_entity_poly.pdbx_seq_one_letter_code
_entity_poly.pdbx_strand_id
1 'polypeptide(L)'
;MKLRLLLILALFSALSPLMAAIQEKTVEYSIDGVIHEGFIAFDDVVEGSRPGILVIHEWKGISDHVRQSCRHLAELGYLAFAADIYGKSVRPDSNEAAAKLSGSYKKDRPRLRAKVLAGLEEMKKLEQVDAKNTAAIGYCFGGTTVLELARSGADVAGVVSFHGGLDSPQPADAKNIKGKVLVLHGAIDPHVPDSEVAAFMAEMRDAKVDWQLVHYGSAVHSFTSPAAGDNPSLGSAYHELTARRSWKAMQAFFLELFPKP
;
A
#
# COMPACT_ATOMS: atom_id res chain seq x y z
N MET A 1 20.09 49.65 -60.42
CA MET A 1 18.98 48.75 -60.04
C MET A 1 19.48 47.76 -59.00
N LYS A 2 19.12 47.95 -57.72
CA LYS A 2 19.51 47.05 -56.62
C LYS A 2 18.34 46.09 -56.34
N LEU A 3 18.54 44.80 -56.53
CA LEU A 3 17.58 43.75 -56.18
C LEU A 3 17.91 43.25 -54.77
N ARG A 4 17.00 43.46 -53.80
CA ARG A 4 17.11 42.91 -52.44
C ARG A 4 16.32 41.60 -52.37
N LEU A 5 17.01 40.50 -52.13
CA LEU A 5 16.44 39.19 -51.83
C LEU A 5 16.11 39.15 -50.33
N LEU A 6 14.83 39.02 -49.96
CA LEU A 6 14.43 38.72 -48.58
C LEU A 6 14.41 37.21 -48.38
N LEU A 7 15.27 36.72 -47.48
CA LEU A 7 15.21 35.37 -46.93
C LEU A 7 14.15 35.37 -45.79
N ILE A 8 13.09 34.58 -45.94
CA ILE A 8 12.16 34.29 -44.84
C ILE A 8 12.67 33.02 -44.17
N LEU A 9 13.20 33.15 -42.95
CA LEU A 9 13.61 32.03 -42.11
C LEU A 9 12.38 31.56 -41.31
N ALA A 10 11.78 30.43 -41.70
CA ALA A 10 10.72 29.80 -40.91
C ALA A 10 11.35 29.09 -39.71
N LEU A 11 11.18 29.63 -38.50
CA LEU A 11 11.48 28.91 -37.26
C LEU A 11 10.42 27.84 -37.03
N PHE A 12 10.78 26.57 -37.19
CA PHE A 12 10.03 25.46 -36.62
C PHE A 12 10.41 25.35 -35.13
N SER A 13 9.53 25.81 -34.24
CA SER A 13 9.61 25.48 -32.82
C SER A 13 9.14 24.04 -32.64
N ALA A 14 10.07 23.12 -32.41
CA ALA A 14 9.75 21.78 -31.96
C ALA A 14 9.16 21.87 -30.53
N LEU A 15 7.85 21.70 -30.40
CA LEU A 15 7.25 21.36 -29.12
C LEU A 15 7.67 19.94 -28.77
N SER A 16 8.63 19.81 -27.86
CA SER A 16 8.85 18.53 -27.18
C SER A 16 7.58 18.18 -26.40
N PRO A 17 7.00 16.98 -26.58
CA PRO A 17 5.89 16.56 -25.72
C PRO A 17 6.42 16.53 -24.28
N LEU A 18 5.73 17.21 -23.37
CA LEU A 18 5.97 17.12 -21.94
C LEU A 18 5.76 15.64 -21.56
N MET A 19 6.86 14.90 -21.36
CA MET A 19 6.73 13.51 -20.91
C MET A 19 6.24 13.52 -19.47
N ALA A 20 5.09 12.90 -19.25
CA ALA A 20 4.56 12.60 -17.93
C ALA A 20 5.66 12.01 -17.05
N ALA A 21 5.90 12.60 -15.88
CA ALA A 21 6.91 12.12 -14.96
C ALA A 21 6.25 11.87 -13.61
N ILE A 22 6.13 10.59 -13.25
CA ILE A 22 5.81 10.22 -11.87
C ILE A 22 6.83 10.88 -10.95
N GLN A 23 6.34 11.73 -10.06
CA GLN A 23 7.14 12.41 -9.07
C GLN A 23 7.34 11.50 -7.87
N GLU A 24 8.60 11.27 -7.49
CA GLU A 24 8.98 10.48 -6.31
C GLU A 24 9.65 11.38 -5.28
N LYS A 25 9.16 11.36 -4.04
CA LYS A 25 9.71 12.20 -2.96
C LYS A 25 9.81 11.41 -1.66
N THR A 26 10.94 11.57 -0.97
CA THR A 26 11.04 11.19 0.43
C THR A 26 10.57 12.35 1.30
N VAL A 27 9.75 12.07 2.31
CA VAL A 27 9.25 13.09 3.24
C VAL A 27 9.49 12.67 4.68
N GLU A 28 9.98 13.60 5.47
CA GLU A 28 10.09 13.41 6.92
C GLU A 28 8.83 13.91 7.61
N TYR A 29 8.40 13.17 8.63
CA TYR A 29 7.29 13.54 9.49
C TYR A 29 7.54 13.04 10.92
N SER A 30 6.86 13.64 11.90
CA SER A 30 7.06 13.32 13.31
C SER A 30 5.84 12.63 13.89
N ILE A 31 6.04 11.50 14.56
CA ILE A 31 5.00 10.84 15.37
C ILE A 31 5.54 10.76 16.79
N ASP A 32 4.89 11.45 17.73
CA ASP A 32 5.27 11.49 19.15
C ASP A 32 6.74 11.91 19.37
N GLY A 33 7.24 12.84 18.56
CA GLY A 33 8.63 13.32 18.62
C GLY A 33 9.66 12.40 17.96
N VAL A 34 9.25 11.25 17.42
CA VAL A 34 10.11 10.37 16.62
C VAL A 34 10.01 10.76 15.15
N ILE A 35 11.16 10.93 14.49
CA ILE A 35 11.20 11.21 13.05
C ILE A 35 11.01 9.91 12.26
N HIS A 36 10.06 9.95 11.33
CA HIS A 36 9.74 8.93 10.35
C HIS A 36 10.06 9.45 8.95
N GLU A 37 10.33 8.53 8.03
CA GLU A 37 10.69 8.88 6.64
C GLU A 37 9.81 8.11 5.66
N GLY A 38 8.79 8.78 5.14
CA GLY A 38 7.85 8.23 4.16
C GLY A 38 8.33 8.42 2.73
N PHE A 39 7.67 7.73 1.81
CA PHE A 39 7.92 7.84 0.37
C PHE A 39 6.62 8.11 -0.38
N ILE A 40 6.60 9.16 -1.19
CA ILE A 40 5.44 9.61 -1.96
C ILE A 40 5.71 9.34 -3.44
N ALA A 41 4.70 8.84 -4.15
CA ALA A 41 4.64 8.85 -5.61
C ALA A 41 3.31 9.40 -6.10
N PHE A 42 3.33 10.29 -7.09
CA PHE A 42 2.14 10.83 -7.75
C PHE A 42 2.48 11.33 -9.16
N ASP A 43 1.50 11.35 -10.08
CA ASP A 43 1.66 11.94 -11.41
C ASP A 43 1.41 13.47 -11.36
N ASP A 44 2.38 14.28 -11.77
CA ASP A 44 2.26 15.75 -11.70
C ASP A 44 1.37 16.36 -12.77
N VAL A 45 1.00 15.59 -13.80
CA VAL A 45 0.08 16.05 -14.85
C VAL A 45 -1.39 16.05 -14.39
N VAL A 46 -1.70 15.26 -13.35
CA VAL A 46 -3.05 15.26 -12.77
C VAL A 46 -3.18 16.54 -11.94
N GLU A 47 -4.12 17.39 -12.29
CA GLU A 47 -4.40 18.64 -11.58
C GLU A 47 -5.30 18.39 -10.36
N GLY A 48 -5.09 19.17 -9.30
CA GLY A 48 -5.90 19.10 -8.08
C GLY A 48 -5.65 17.87 -7.20
N SER A 49 -6.52 17.72 -6.20
CA SER A 49 -6.50 16.62 -5.24
C SER A 49 -7.10 15.34 -5.84
N ARG A 50 -6.54 14.18 -5.50
CA ARG A 50 -6.97 12.86 -5.99
C ARG A 50 -7.05 11.85 -4.83
N PRO A 51 -7.58 10.64 -5.03
CA PRO A 51 -7.62 9.66 -3.95
C PRO A 51 -6.22 9.29 -3.44
N GLY A 52 -6.06 9.24 -2.13
CA GLY A 52 -4.80 8.92 -1.44
C GLY A 52 -4.72 7.46 -1.02
N ILE A 53 -3.65 6.76 -1.39
CA ILE A 53 -3.42 5.36 -1.06
C ILE A 53 -2.24 5.25 -0.08
N LEU A 54 -2.55 4.90 1.16
CA LEU A 54 -1.55 4.59 2.17
C LEU A 54 -0.95 3.20 1.90
N VAL A 55 0.36 3.10 1.79
CA VAL A 55 1.07 1.84 1.51
C VAL A 55 1.89 1.44 2.74
N ILE A 56 1.59 0.29 3.34
CA ILE A 56 2.35 -0.20 4.49
C ILE A 56 3.34 -1.28 4.06
N HIS A 57 4.59 -1.05 4.47
CA HIS A 57 5.72 -1.85 4.09
C HIS A 57 5.73 -3.26 4.70
N GLU A 58 6.59 -4.12 4.14
CA GLU A 58 6.88 -5.44 4.69
C GLU A 58 7.73 -5.33 5.99
N TRP A 59 8.01 -6.44 6.65
CA TRP A 59 8.74 -6.52 7.94
C TRP A 59 10.14 -5.88 8.01
N LYS A 60 10.74 -5.44 6.90
CA LYS A 60 12.07 -4.78 6.85
C LYS A 60 12.03 -3.26 6.68
N GLY A 61 10.84 -2.66 6.62
CA GLY A 61 10.69 -1.23 6.28
C GLY A 61 10.44 -1.03 4.79
N ILE A 62 10.45 0.23 4.35
CA ILE A 62 10.16 0.63 2.97
C ILE A 62 11.24 0.10 2.02
N SER A 63 10.92 -0.98 1.30
CA SER A 63 11.78 -1.61 0.29
C SER A 63 11.54 -1.04 -1.11
N ASP A 64 12.38 -1.43 -2.07
CA ASP A 64 12.16 -1.08 -3.48
C ASP A 64 10.85 -1.64 -4.04
N HIS A 65 10.40 -2.81 -3.57
CA HIS A 65 9.10 -3.39 -3.91
C HIS A 65 7.93 -2.48 -3.45
N VAL A 66 8.04 -1.89 -2.26
CA VAL A 66 7.06 -0.92 -1.75
C VAL A 66 7.10 0.38 -2.55
N ARG A 67 8.30 0.91 -2.86
CA ARG A 67 8.45 2.11 -3.70
C ARG A 67 7.88 1.90 -5.11
N GLN A 68 8.15 0.75 -5.72
CA GLN A 68 7.58 0.37 -7.01
C GLN A 68 6.04 0.26 -6.94
N SER A 69 5.50 -0.26 -5.84
CA SER A 69 4.05 -0.27 -5.62
C SER A 69 3.47 1.15 -5.61
N CYS A 70 4.13 2.09 -4.94
CA CYS A 70 3.72 3.50 -4.96
C CYS A 70 3.76 4.09 -6.38
N ARG A 71 4.81 3.82 -7.17
CA ARG A 71 4.87 4.27 -8.58
C ARG A 71 3.71 3.73 -9.39
N HIS A 72 3.44 2.42 -9.31
CA HIS A 72 2.33 1.81 -10.04
C HIS A 72 0.97 2.39 -9.63
N LEU A 73 0.78 2.74 -8.35
CA LEU A 73 -0.43 3.42 -7.90
C LEU A 73 -0.50 4.86 -8.45
N ALA A 74 0.63 5.56 -8.53
CA ALA A 74 0.71 6.87 -9.16
C ALA A 74 0.35 6.83 -10.65
N GLU A 75 0.82 5.81 -11.38
CA GLU A 75 0.47 5.56 -12.79
C GLU A 75 -1.03 5.25 -12.98
N LEU A 76 -1.73 4.81 -11.93
CA LEU A 76 -3.18 4.59 -11.94
C LEU A 76 -3.98 5.87 -11.60
N GLY A 77 -3.32 7.00 -11.39
CA GLY A 77 -3.95 8.29 -11.07
C GLY A 77 -4.04 8.59 -9.57
N TYR A 78 -3.55 7.72 -8.69
CA TYR A 78 -3.59 7.95 -7.25
C TYR A 78 -2.40 8.77 -6.75
N LEU A 79 -2.51 9.31 -5.54
CA LEU A 79 -1.31 9.66 -4.76
C LEU A 79 -1.01 8.50 -3.81
N ALA A 80 0.19 7.94 -3.89
CA ALA A 80 0.61 6.86 -3.00
C ALA A 80 1.60 7.38 -1.95
N PHE A 81 1.36 7.04 -0.69
CA PHE A 81 2.22 7.37 0.45
C PHE A 81 2.62 6.10 1.18
N ALA A 82 3.89 5.69 1.07
CA ALA A 82 4.44 4.65 1.91
C ALA A 82 4.81 5.21 3.28
N ALA A 83 4.09 4.79 4.31
CA ALA A 83 4.37 5.21 5.69
C ALA A 83 5.45 4.32 6.32
N ASP A 84 6.45 4.94 6.93
CA ASP A 84 7.45 4.26 7.75
C ASP A 84 6.86 4.03 9.15
N ILE A 85 6.58 2.78 9.48
CA ILE A 85 6.04 2.40 10.80
C ILE A 85 7.14 2.37 11.87
N TYR A 86 8.39 2.14 11.47
CA TYR A 86 9.49 1.90 12.41
C TYR A 86 10.22 3.17 12.84
N GLY A 87 10.23 4.19 11.99
CA GLY A 87 10.95 5.45 12.20
C GLY A 87 12.25 5.48 11.41
N LYS A 88 12.68 6.70 11.02
CA LYS A 88 13.75 6.93 10.05
C LYS A 88 15.07 6.24 10.44
N SER A 89 15.41 6.25 11.73
CA SER A 89 16.64 5.67 12.26
C SER A 89 16.57 4.16 12.52
N VAL A 90 15.44 3.51 12.24
CA VAL A 90 15.20 2.10 12.55
C VAL A 90 15.08 1.29 11.26
N ARG A 91 16.15 0.58 10.91
CA ARG A 91 16.21 -0.32 9.74
C ARG A 91 16.83 -1.65 10.20
N PRO A 92 16.04 -2.73 10.32
CA PRO A 92 16.61 -4.02 10.73
C PRO A 92 17.55 -4.55 9.63
N ASP A 93 18.77 -4.91 10.02
CA ASP A 93 19.85 -5.36 9.14
C ASP A 93 19.88 -6.89 8.93
N SER A 94 19.07 -7.62 9.72
CA SER A 94 18.99 -9.08 9.71
C SER A 94 17.54 -9.56 9.80
N ASN A 95 17.30 -10.79 9.36
CA ASN A 95 15.97 -11.40 9.47
C ASN A 95 15.52 -11.57 10.92
N GLU A 96 16.45 -11.83 11.85
CA GLU A 96 16.16 -11.92 13.29
C GLU A 96 15.72 -10.56 13.85
N ALA A 97 16.46 -9.49 13.54
CA ALA A 97 16.09 -8.13 13.96
C ALA A 97 14.74 -7.71 13.37
N ALA A 98 14.48 -8.02 12.09
CA ALA A 98 13.22 -7.75 11.43
C ALA A 98 12.04 -8.52 12.05
N ALA A 99 12.23 -9.81 12.35
CA ALA A 99 11.23 -10.64 13.01
C ALA A 99 10.91 -10.13 14.42
N LYS A 100 11.93 -9.76 15.21
CA LYS A 100 11.75 -9.19 16.55
C LYS A 100 11.01 -7.86 16.50
N LEU A 101 11.41 -6.97 15.60
CA LEU A 101 10.82 -5.63 15.47
C LEU A 101 9.37 -5.71 15.01
N SER A 102 9.10 -6.37 13.88
CA SER A 102 7.73 -6.56 13.35
C SER A 102 6.84 -7.32 14.35
N GLY A 103 7.39 -8.35 15.02
CA GLY A 103 6.71 -9.10 16.06
C GLY A 103 6.33 -8.26 17.28
N SER A 104 7.14 -7.26 17.65
CA SER A 104 6.81 -6.35 18.75
C SER A 104 5.55 -5.53 18.47
N TYR A 105 5.36 -5.08 17.23
CA TYR A 105 4.14 -4.40 16.80
C TYR A 105 2.94 -5.35 16.67
N LYS A 106 3.15 -6.59 16.22
CA LYS A 106 2.06 -7.57 16.16
C LYS A 106 1.51 -7.92 17.55
N LYS A 107 2.38 -7.97 18.57
CA LYS A 107 1.99 -8.22 19.97
C LYS A 107 1.30 -7.02 20.63
N ASP A 108 1.54 -5.81 20.12
CA ASP A 108 0.98 -4.56 20.63
C ASP A 108 0.15 -3.87 19.53
N ARG A 109 -1.06 -4.41 19.31
CA ARG A 109 -2.01 -3.88 18.32
C ARG A 109 -2.37 -2.41 18.55
N PRO A 110 -2.61 -1.93 19.79
CA PRO A 110 -2.81 -0.51 20.05
C PRO A 110 -1.66 0.37 19.54
N ARG A 111 -0.41 -0.01 19.81
CA ARG A 111 0.76 0.71 19.30
C ARG A 111 0.84 0.68 17.77
N LEU A 112 0.58 -0.47 17.15
CA LEU A 112 0.56 -0.59 15.70
C LEU A 112 -0.51 0.33 15.07
N ARG A 113 -1.73 0.31 15.62
CA ARG A 113 -2.85 1.16 15.20
C ARG A 113 -2.50 2.65 15.31
N ALA A 114 -1.90 3.07 16.43
CA ALA A 114 -1.47 4.45 16.61
C ALA A 114 -0.46 4.89 15.53
N LYS A 115 0.53 4.05 15.20
CA LYS A 115 1.53 4.38 14.16
C LYS A 115 0.93 4.45 12.76
N VAL A 116 0.07 3.50 12.38
CA VAL A 116 -0.56 3.52 11.05
C VAL A 116 -1.57 4.66 10.90
N LEU A 117 -2.34 4.97 11.96
CA LEU A 117 -3.25 6.12 11.98
C LEU A 117 -2.48 7.43 11.82
N ALA A 118 -1.37 7.61 12.52
CA ALA A 118 -0.54 8.80 12.35
C ALA A 118 0.00 8.91 10.92
N GLY A 119 0.45 7.81 10.30
CA GLY A 119 0.85 7.79 8.89
C GLY A 119 -0.29 8.16 7.93
N LEU A 120 -1.51 7.68 8.19
CA LEU A 120 -2.71 8.07 7.43
C LEU A 120 -2.97 9.58 7.54
N GLU A 121 -2.91 10.14 8.75
CA GLU A 121 -3.14 11.57 8.98
C GLU A 121 -2.05 12.44 8.33
N GLU A 122 -0.79 12.01 8.30
CA GLU A 122 0.26 12.72 7.56
C GLU A 122 -0.01 12.71 6.04
N MET A 123 -0.46 11.59 5.47
CA MET A 123 -0.86 11.53 4.07
C MET A 123 -2.02 12.49 3.78
N LYS A 124 -3.03 12.55 4.65
CA LYS A 124 -4.21 13.42 4.49
C LYS A 124 -3.89 14.92 4.53
N LYS A 125 -2.72 15.32 5.03
CA LYS A 125 -2.27 16.73 5.04
C LYS A 125 -1.69 17.19 3.70
N LEU A 126 -1.38 16.28 2.78
CA LEU A 126 -0.82 16.61 1.48
C LEU A 126 -1.90 17.27 0.61
N GLU A 127 -1.60 18.42 0.01
CA GLU A 127 -2.55 19.19 -0.81
C GLU A 127 -3.03 18.40 -2.05
N GLN A 128 -2.24 17.45 -2.52
CA GLN A 128 -2.55 16.56 -3.64
C GLN A 128 -3.52 15.42 -3.24
N VAL A 129 -3.79 15.21 -1.96
CA VAL A 129 -4.68 14.16 -1.45
C VAL A 129 -6.07 14.72 -1.17
N ASP A 130 -7.08 14.10 -1.77
CA ASP A 130 -8.46 14.26 -1.30
C ASP A 130 -8.63 13.46 0.00
N ALA A 131 -8.56 14.16 1.13
CA ALA A 131 -8.60 13.55 2.45
C ALA A 131 -9.90 12.77 2.75
N LYS A 132 -10.97 12.95 1.95
CA LYS A 132 -12.22 12.18 2.05
C LYS A 132 -12.19 10.88 1.26
N ASN A 133 -11.29 10.76 0.29
CA ASN A 133 -11.16 9.62 -0.60
C ASN A 133 -9.80 8.95 -0.37
N THR A 134 -9.70 8.17 0.69
CA THR A 134 -8.47 7.45 1.02
C THR A 134 -8.69 5.94 1.13
N ALA A 135 -7.67 5.17 0.77
CA ALA A 135 -7.62 3.73 0.99
C ALA A 135 -6.24 3.34 1.51
N ALA A 136 -6.08 2.09 1.95
CA ALA A 136 -4.78 1.58 2.36
C ALA A 136 -4.50 0.20 1.79
N ILE A 137 -3.24 -0.08 1.49
CA ILE A 137 -2.76 -1.41 1.14
C ILE A 137 -1.57 -1.77 2.02
N GLY A 138 -1.29 -3.06 2.14
CA GLY A 138 -0.03 -3.48 2.73
C GLY A 138 0.34 -4.91 2.43
N TYR A 139 1.62 -5.20 2.60
CA TYR A 139 2.25 -6.47 2.26
C TYR A 139 2.80 -7.15 3.51
N CYS A 140 2.53 -8.44 3.72
CA CYS A 140 3.08 -9.20 4.85
C CYS A 140 2.72 -8.53 6.19
N PHE A 141 3.70 -7.96 6.90
CA PHE A 141 3.50 -7.11 8.07
C PHE A 141 2.48 -6.01 7.79
N GLY A 142 2.65 -5.29 6.67
CA GLY A 142 1.74 -4.23 6.25
C GLY A 142 0.33 -4.74 5.93
N GLY A 143 0.19 -5.97 5.45
CA GLY A 143 -1.12 -6.58 5.19
C GLY A 143 -1.91 -6.75 6.49
N THR A 144 -1.24 -7.23 7.54
CA THR A 144 -1.81 -7.23 8.90
C THR A 144 -2.07 -5.81 9.39
N THR A 145 -1.16 -4.86 9.14
CA THR A 145 -1.30 -3.47 9.61
C THR A 145 -2.52 -2.76 9.02
N VAL A 146 -2.85 -2.97 7.74
CA VAL A 146 -4.03 -2.32 7.15
C VAL A 146 -5.35 -2.94 7.62
N LEU A 147 -5.37 -4.22 7.98
CA LEU A 147 -6.53 -4.81 8.67
C LEU A 147 -6.71 -4.19 10.05
N GLU A 148 -5.61 -3.95 10.78
CA GLU A 148 -5.67 -3.25 12.06
C GLU A 148 -6.06 -1.78 11.94
N LEU A 149 -5.67 -1.10 10.85
CA LEU A 149 -6.15 0.24 10.52
C LEU A 149 -7.67 0.25 10.32
N ALA A 150 -8.22 -0.74 9.61
CA ALA A 150 -9.66 -0.85 9.44
C ALA A 150 -10.36 -1.11 10.79
N ARG A 151 -9.86 -2.08 11.58
CA ARG A 151 -10.39 -2.43 12.92
C ARG A 151 -10.31 -1.27 13.93
N SER A 152 -9.41 -0.30 13.72
CA SER A 152 -9.36 0.91 14.56
C SER A 152 -10.48 1.91 14.27
N GLY A 153 -11.28 1.70 13.23
CA GLY A 153 -12.32 2.63 12.78
C GLY A 153 -11.78 3.84 12.02
N ALA A 154 -10.60 3.70 11.41
CA ALA A 154 -10.04 4.71 10.52
C ALA A 154 -11.03 5.06 9.40
N ASP A 155 -11.10 6.34 9.07
CA ASP A 155 -11.94 6.84 7.98
C ASP A 155 -11.21 6.67 6.65
N VAL A 156 -11.31 5.46 6.10
CA VAL A 156 -10.81 5.03 4.79
C VAL A 156 -11.92 4.30 4.04
N ALA A 157 -12.02 4.50 2.73
CA ALA A 157 -13.02 3.86 1.88
C ALA A 157 -12.82 2.33 1.79
N GLY A 158 -11.57 1.86 1.90
CA GLY A 158 -11.28 0.45 2.04
C GLY A 158 -9.82 0.11 2.25
N VAL A 159 -9.55 -1.15 2.58
CA VAL A 159 -8.21 -1.67 2.80
C VAL A 159 -7.94 -2.94 2.00
N VAL A 160 -6.70 -3.13 1.54
CA VAL A 160 -6.27 -4.31 0.78
C VAL A 160 -5.05 -4.97 1.43
N SER A 161 -5.24 -6.18 1.93
CA SER A 161 -4.17 -6.98 2.55
C SER A 161 -3.58 -7.96 1.53
N PHE A 162 -2.28 -7.85 1.26
CA PHE A 162 -1.52 -8.82 0.48
C PHE A 162 -0.75 -9.72 1.43
N HIS A 163 -1.07 -11.03 1.39
CA HIS A 163 -0.43 -12.07 2.20
C HIS A 163 -0.13 -11.59 3.63
N GLY A 164 -1.09 -10.92 4.26
CA GLY A 164 -1.01 -10.49 5.65
C GLY A 164 -1.46 -11.60 6.59
N GLY A 165 -0.95 -11.55 7.83
CA GLY A 165 -1.52 -12.35 8.91
C GLY A 165 -2.97 -11.94 9.19
N LEU A 166 -3.83 -12.92 9.43
CA LEU A 166 -5.28 -12.75 9.60
C LEU A 166 -5.74 -12.86 11.05
N ASP A 167 -4.81 -13.15 11.96
CA ASP A 167 -5.05 -13.11 13.39
C ASP A 167 -5.76 -11.81 13.83
N SER A 168 -6.73 -11.96 14.73
CA SER A 168 -7.49 -10.86 15.33
C SER A 168 -7.56 -11.08 16.83
N PRO A 169 -6.63 -10.52 17.62
CA PRO A 169 -6.65 -10.67 19.07
C PRO A 169 -7.92 -10.10 19.73
N GLN A 170 -8.60 -9.17 19.04
CA GLN A 170 -9.85 -8.54 19.49
C GLN A 170 -10.87 -8.49 18.34
N PRO A 171 -11.52 -9.61 17.98
CA PRO A 171 -12.43 -9.67 16.81
C PRO A 171 -13.63 -8.72 16.90
N ALA A 172 -14.04 -8.37 18.13
CA ALA A 172 -15.13 -7.41 18.35
C ALA A 172 -14.83 -6.01 17.80
N ASP A 173 -13.58 -5.69 17.50
CA ASP A 173 -13.20 -4.41 16.89
C ASP A 173 -13.62 -4.31 15.42
N ALA A 174 -13.95 -5.41 14.75
CA ALA A 174 -14.45 -5.38 13.37
C ALA A 174 -15.74 -4.56 13.21
N LYS A 175 -16.53 -4.40 14.29
CA LYS A 175 -17.70 -3.49 14.31
C LYS A 175 -17.35 -2.03 14.03
N ASN A 176 -16.09 -1.64 14.21
CA ASN A 176 -15.61 -0.29 13.99
C ASN A 176 -15.23 -0.04 12.52
N ILE A 177 -15.10 -1.10 11.70
CA ILE A 177 -14.71 -0.99 10.30
C ILE A 177 -15.76 -0.17 9.53
N LYS A 178 -15.32 0.92 8.91
CA LYS A 178 -16.18 1.83 8.13
C LYS A 178 -16.14 1.56 6.63
N GLY A 179 -14.98 1.13 6.14
CA GLY A 179 -14.71 0.87 4.72
C GLY A 179 -14.85 -0.59 4.32
N LYS A 180 -14.56 -0.87 3.05
CA LYS A 180 -14.56 -2.25 2.50
C LYS A 180 -13.22 -2.95 2.75
N VAL A 181 -13.22 -4.28 2.77
CA VAL A 181 -12.01 -5.08 3.04
C VAL A 181 -11.75 -6.08 1.91
N LEU A 182 -10.56 -6.03 1.31
CA LEU A 182 -10.09 -7.05 0.37
C LEU A 182 -8.86 -7.77 0.93
N VAL A 183 -8.95 -9.10 1.06
CA VAL A 183 -7.83 -9.96 1.45
C VAL A 183 -7.38 -10.80 0.26
N LEU A 184 -6.09 -10.73 -0.05
CA LEU A 184 -5.44 -11.42 -1.16
C LEU A 184 -4.41 -12.39 -0.58
N HIS A 185 -4.81 -13.66 -0.46
CA HIS A 185 -4.16 -14.63 0.39
C HIS A 185 -3.60 -15.82 -0.39
N GLY A 186 -2.38 -16.24 -0.05
CA GLY A 186 -1.78 -17.45 -0.60
C GLY A 186 -2.37 -18.69 0.07
N ALA A 187 -2.99 -19.58 -0.69
CA ALA A 187 -3.78 -20.69 -0.12
C ALA A 187 -2.94 -21.77 0.58
N ILE A 188 -1.61 -21.73 0.42
CA ILE A 188 -0.67 -22.65 1.07
C ILE A 188 0.38 -21.89 1.89
N ASP A 189 0.06 -20.68 2.34
CA ASP A 189 0.93 -19.87 3.21
C ASP A 189 1.04 -20.51 4.61
N PRO A 190 2.22 -21.03 5.01
CA PRO A 190 2.36 -21.72 6.29
C PRO A 190 2.36 -20.77 7.49
N HIS A 191 2.42 -19.45 7.27
CA HIS A 191 2.40 -18.45 8.35
C HIS A 191 0.98 -18.07 8.80
N VAL A 192 -0.05 -18.49 8.05
CA VAL A 192 -1.46 -18.18 8.36
C VAL A 192 -2.25 -19.50 8.34
N PRO A 193 -2.52 -20.10 9.51
CA PRO A 193 -3.29 -21.33 9.60
C PRO A 193 -4.72 -21.16 9.07
N ASP A 194 -5.31 -22.23 8.53
CA ASP A 194 -6.71 -22.25 8.04
C ASP A 194 -7.72 -21.77 9.10
N SER A 195 -7.43 -22.01 10.38
CA SER A 195 -8.25 -21.54 11.50
C SER A 195 -8.30 -20.01 11.58
N GLU A 196 -7.21 -19.30 11.26
CA GLU A 196 -7.19 -17.83 11.22
C GLU A 196 -7.98 -17.30 10.02
N VAL A 197 -7.88 -17.96 8.87
CA VAL A 197 -8.70 -17.64 7.69
C VAL A 197 -10.18 -17.79 8.00
N ALA A 198 -10.57 -18.91 8.62
CA ALA A 198 -11.94 -19.17 9.04
C ALA A 198 -12.42 -18.16 10.08
N ALA A 199 -11.58 -17.81 11.08
CA ALA A 199 -11.89 -16.82 12.09
C ALA A 199 -12.08 -15.42 11.49
N PHE A 200 -11.23 -15.01 10.55
CA PHE A 200 -11.39 -13.75 9.82
C PHE A 200 -12.72 -13.69 9.06
N MET A 201 -13.08 -14.75 8.34
CA MET A 201 -14.37 -14.80 7.62
C MET A 201 -15.56 -14.70 8.58
N ALA A 202 -15.49 -15.34 9.75
CA ALA A 202 -16.53 -15.24 10.79
C ALA A 202 -16.60 -13.81 11.35
N GLU A 203 -15.46 -13.23 11.73
CA GLU A 203 -15.34 -11.86 12.22
C GLU A 203 -16.00 -10.85 11.27
N MET A 204 -15.67 -10.90 9.97
CA MET A 204 -16.22 -9.97 8.99
C MET A 204 -17.73 -10.16 8.77
N ARG A 205 -18.24 -11.40 8.81
CA ARG A 205 -19.68 -11.69 8.72
C ARG A 205 -20.45 -11.17 9.94
N ASP A 206 -19.94 -11.44 11.13
CA ASP A 206 -20.58 -11.05 12.39
C ASP A 206 -20.67 -9.53 12.51
N ALA A 207 -19.62 -8.83 12.07
CA ALA A 207 -19.58 -7.36 12.01
C ALA A 207 -20.33 -6.77 10.80
N LYS A 208 -20.83 -7.60 9.86
CA LYS A 208 -21.51 -7.18 8.63
C LYS A 208 -20.68 -6.23 7.76
N VAL A 209 -19.37 -6.46 7.73
CA VAL A 209 -18.44 -5.71 6.88
C VAL A 209 -18.69 -6.10 5.42
N ASP A 210 -18.44 -5.18 4.49
CA ASP A 210 -18.35 -5.53 3.07
C ASP A 210 -16.93 -6.01 2.78
N TRP A 211 -16.78 -7.31 2.51
CA TRP A 211 -15.47 -7.94 2.40
C TRP A 211 -15.38 -8.98 1.29
N GLN A 212 -14.16 -9.15 0.80
CA GLN A 212 -13.76 -10.22 -0.11
C GLN A 212 -12.48 -10.87 0.40
N LEU A 213 -12.39 -12.19 0.26
CA LEU A 213 -11.16 -12.94 0.47
C LEU A 213 -10.91 -13.82 -0.75
N VAL A 214 -9.76 -13.65 -1.38
CA VAL A 214 -9.35 -14.42 -2.55
C VAL A 214 -8.19 -15.35 -2.18
N HIS A 215 -8.41 -16.65 -2.30
CA HIS A 215 -7.37 -17.68 -2.18
C HIS A 215 -6.66 -17.89 -3.51
N TYR A 216 -5.33 -17.84 -3.49
CA TYR A 216 -4.49 -18.18 -4.63
C TYR A 216 -3.83 -19.54 -4.39
N GLY A 217 -4.34 -20.57 -5.07
CA GLY A 217 -4.04 -21.98 -4.82
C GLY A 217 -2.55 -22.36 -4.81
N SER A 218 -1.71 -21.70 -5.61
CA SER A 218 -0.28 -22.03 -5.75
C SER A 218 0.64 -21.08 -4.99
N ALA A 219 0.10 -20.14 -4.22
CA ALA A 219 0.88 -19.09 -3.58
C ALA A 219 1.08 -19.36 -2.08
N VAL A 220 2.31 -19.14 -1.64
CA VAL A 220 2.72 -19.08 -0.24
C VAL A 220 2.85 -17.60 0.19
N HIS A 221 3.50 -17.32 1.33
CA HIS A 221 3.77 -15.96 1.77
C HIS A 221 4.60 -15.15 0.76
N SER A 222 4.51 -13.82 0.82
CA SER A 222 5.30 -12.88 -0.01
C SER A 222 5.22 -13.10 -1.53
N PHE A 223 4.12 -13.67 -2.03
CA PHE A 223 3.94 -13.97 -3.45
C PHE A 223 4.05 -12.78 -4.40
N THR A 224 4.00 -11.53 -3.90
CA THR A 224 4.18 -10.32 -4.70
C THR A 224 5.62 -9.84 -4.80
N SER A 225 6.54 -10.33 -3.96
CA SER A 225 7.89 -9.78 -3.79
C SER A 225 8.95 -10.64 -4.49
N PRO A 226 9.57 -10.18 -5.60
CA PRO A 226 10.62 -10.93 -6.29
C PRO A 226 11.83 -11.28 -5.39
N ALA A 227 12.10 -10.45 -4.38
CA ALA A 227 13.19 -10.66 -3.43
C ALA A 227 12.98 -11.88 -2.50
N ALA A 228 11.76 -12.45 -2.46
CA ALA A 228 11.48 -13.67 -1.70
C ALA A 228 12.05 -14.95 -2.36
N GLY A 229 12.60 -14.86 -3.57
CA GLY A 229 12.95 -16.04 -4.38
C GLY A 229 11.68 -16.73 -4.90
N ASP A 230 11.80 -17.84 -5.63
CA ASP A 230 10.69 -18.51 -6.32
C ASP A 230 10.45 -19.95 -5.85
N ASN A 231 11.07 -20.35 -4.74
CA ASN A 231 10.92 -21.70 -4.17
C ASN A 231 9.83 -21.76 -3.08
N PRO A 232 8.60 -22.21 -3.40
CA PRO A 232 7.50 -22.22 -2.44
C PRO A 232 7.70 -23.19 -1.25
N SER A 233 8.63 -24.15 -1.34
CA SER A 233 8.89 -25.07 -0.22
C SER A 233 9.51 -24.38 1.00
N LEU A 234 10.00 -23.14 0.83
CA LEU A 234 10.50 -22.30 1.93
C LEU A 234 9.38 -21.57 2.68
N GLY A 235 8.12 -21.72 2.25
CA GLY A 235 6.96 -21.06 2.86
C GLY A 235 6.82 -19.57 2.54
N SER A 236 7.79 -18.99 1.82
CA SER A 236 7.77 -17.62 1.32
C SER A 236 8.46 -17.59 -0.04
N ALA A 237 7.76 -17.16 -1.08
CA ALA A 237 8.24 -17.16 -2.44
C ALA A 237 7.38 -16.28 -3.35
N TYR A 238 8.02 -15.57 -4.26
CA TYR A 238 7.43 -14.88 -5.39
C TYR A 238 6.67 -15.85 -6.30
N HIS A 239 5.50 -15.43 -6.76
CA HIS A 239 4.73 -16.14 -7.76
C HIS A 239 4.10 -15.14 -8.73
N GLU A 240 4.80 -14.87 -9.84
CA GLU A 240 4.49 -13.80 -10.79
C GLU A 240 3.01 -13.76 -11.22
N LEU A 241 2.44 -14.91 -11.60
CA LEU A 241 1.05 -14.98 -12.04
C LEU A 241 0.08 -14.58 -10.92
N THR A 242 0.38 -14.94 -9.68
CA THR A 242 -0.45 -14.56 -8.54
C THR A 242 -0.27 -13.09 -8.22
N ALA A 243 0.96 -12.57 -8.22
CA ALA A 243 1.24 -11.15 -8.04
C ALA A 243 0.45 -10.28 -9.04
N ARG A 244 0.41 -10.66 -10.32
CA ARG A 244 -0.39 -9.96 -11.34
C ARG A 244 -1.89 -10.06 -11.09
N ARG A 245 -2.40 -11.25 -10.73
CA ARG A 245 -3.83 -11.45 -10.44
C ARG A 245 -4.30 -10.66 -9.21
N SER A 246 -3.52 -10.68 -8.13
CA SER A 246 -3.82 -9.93 -6.92
C SER A 246 -3.81 -8.43 -7.16
N TRP A 247 -2.91 -7.92 -8.00
CA TRP A 247 -2.92 -6.53 -8.43
C TRP A 247 -4.15 -6.16 -9.25
N LYS A 248 -4.59 -7.04 -10.15
CA LYS A 248 -5.83 -6.80 -10.90
C LYS A 248 -7.06 -6.80 -10.00
N ALA A 249 -7.11 -7.66 -8.99
CA ALA A 249 -8.18 -7.64 -7.99
C ALA A 249 -8.20 -6.32 -7.19
N MET A 250 -7.03 -5.82 -6.75
CA MET A 250 -6.95 -4.52 -6.09
C MET A 250 -7.38 -3.37 -7.01
N GLN A 251 -6.95 -3.36 -8.28
CA GLN A 251 -7.38 -2.34 -9.24
C GLN A 251 -8.90 -2.32 -9.42
N ALA A 252 -9.53 -3.49 -9.56
CA ALA A 252 -10.98 -3.58 -9.65
C ALA A 252 -11.68 -3.07 -8.38
N PHE A 253 -11.16 -3.43 -7.21
CA PHE A 253 -11.65 -2.95 -5.92
C PHE A 253 -11.52 -1.43 -5.79
N PHE A 254 -10.40 -0.84 -6.22
CA PHE A 254 -10.22 0.61 -6.19
C PHE A 254 -11.08 1.36 -7.19
N LEU A 255 -11.39 0.78 -8.35
CA LEU A 255 -12.35 1.38 -9.28
C LEU A 255 -13.76 1.42 -8.70
N GLU A 256 -14.12 0.46 -7.84
CA GLU A 256 -15.39 0.49 -7.10
C GLU A 256 -15.39 1.59 -6.03
N LEU A 257 -14.29 1.72 -5.27
CA LEU A 257 -14.16 2.78 -4.26
C LEU A 257 -14.10 4.18 -4.89
N PHE A 258 -13.40 4.31 -6.02
CA PHE A 258 -13.09 5.57 -6.69
C PHE A 258 -13.39 5.45 -8.19
N PRO A 259 -14.65 5.61 -8.62
CA PRO A 259 -15.04 5.46 -10.03
C PRO A 259 -14.42 6.47 -11.01
N LYS A 260 -13.77 7.52 -10.48
CA LYS A 260 -13.00 8.54 -11.22
C LYS A 260 -11.76 8.90 -10.39
N PRO A 261 -10.68 8.10 -10.47
CA PRO A 261 -9.44 8.40 -9.77
C PRO A 261 -8.74 9.61 -10.36
#